data_AF-A0A7X7T2W4-F1
#
_entry.id   AF-A0A7X7T2W4-F1
#
_cell.length_a   1.000
_cell.length_b   1.000
_cell.length_c   1.000
_cell.angle_alpha   90.00
_cell.angle_beta   90.00
_cell.angle_gamma   90.00
#
_symmetry.space_group_name_H-M   'P 1'
#
loop_
_entity.id
_entity.type
_entity.pdbx_description
1 polymer ?
#
loop_
_entity_poly.entity_id
_entity_poly.type
_entity_poly.pdbx_seq_one_letter_code
_entity_poly.pdbx_strand_id
1 'polypeptide(L)'
;MRQTIILVITLAVTAALIAPGTGDACTNILVSKGASADGSTFISYAADSHELYGELYLTAGGEHPEGATRDVVEWDTARFLGRIPQARRTYWVVGNINEHQVSIGETTFTGREELGKPNGIIDYGSLMFIALERARTAREAIRIMADLVAEFGYASTGETFSIADPKEVWIMDLIGKGEGEKGAVWVARRVPDGYLSAHANQARIRQFPLNDPNTLYAPDVITFARKKGYFNGEDKDFSFVDVYAPPDFGALRFCESRVWSVFRRAAPSQRFDFEYAKGNPKAEPLPLWIKPDKPITVADMFALMRDHFEGTELDLHLGVGAGPFACPYRWRPMTWDIDGKSYVHERAISTQQTGYSFVSQMRSELPDPIGGIEWFGVDDTYSTVYMPMYCGIREVPRPFAVGVADLFKFSFDSGFWVFNWVANWAYSRYSDMIVDIQHAQQELEGRFLADQRAVEAAALTLHRQSPLLAHEYLTKYSVAQGEATFARWRALGEYLIMKYMDGNLKTPDRRVKHPRYPDAWYRAIAKERGDILAAPPEPQP
;
A
#
# COMPACT_ATOMS: atom_id res chain seq x y z
N MET A 1 49.31 41.53 37.38
CA MET A 1 48.04 41.78 38.11
C MET A 1 46.94 40.98 37.43
N ARG A 2 46.08 40.31 38.22
CA ARG A 2 44.89 39.49 37.86
C ARG A 2 44.40 39.46 36.39
N GLN A 3 44.39 38.25 35.81
CA GLN A 3 43.39 37.73 34.87
C GLN A 3 43.18 36.25 35.25
N THR A 4 42.30 35.94 36.21
CA THR A 4 40.88 35.59 35.97
C THR A 4 40.71 34.47 34.95
N ILE A 5 40.79 33.23 35.42
CA ILE A 5 40.44 32.02 34.67
C ILE A 5 38.93 31.90 34.63
N ILE A 6 38.33 31.90 33.43
CA ILE A 6 36.91 31.57 33.24
C ILE A 6 36.81 30.08 32.93
N LEU A 7 36.20 29.35 33.85
CA LEU A 7 35.93 27.92 33.72
C LEU A 7 34.70 27.72 32.82
N VAL A 8 34.91 27.36 31.54
CA VAL A 8 33.82 26.98 30.65
C VAL A 8 33.37 25.55 30.99
N ILE A 9 32.24 25.43 31.67
CA ILE A 9 31.57 24.15 31.89
C ILE A 9 30.81 23.81 30.61
N THR A 10 31.38 22.92 29.80
CA THR A 10 30.72 22.40 28.59
C THR A 10 29.61 21.44 29.00
N LEU A 11 28.37 21.95 29.04
CA LEU A 11 27.19 21.11 29.26
C LEU A 11 26.91 20.31 27.98
N ALA A 12 27.41 19.08 27.93
CA ALA A 12 27.16 18.16 26.81
C ALA A 12 25.70 17.68 26.85
N VAL A 13 24.80 18.47 26.26
CA VAL A 13 23.45 18.00 25.92
C VAL A 13 23.58 17.07 24.72
N THR A 14 23.69 15.77 24.98
CA THR A 14 23.46 14.74 23.97
C THR A 14 21.99 14.77 23.57
N ALA A 15 21.66 15.63 22.62
CA ALA A 15 20.47 15.45 21.80
C ALA A 15 20.60 14.08 21.13
N ALA A 16 19.82 13.11 21.60
CA ALA A 16 19.64 11.86 20.89
C ALA A 16 18.99 12.22 19.55
N LEU A 17 19.80 12.23 18.49
CA LEU A 17 19.32 12.24 17.12
C LEU A 17 18.59 10.92 16.89
N ILE A 18 17.31 10.90 17.25
CA ILE A 18 16.35 9.94 16.74
C ILE A 18 16.38 10.15 15.23
N ALA A 19 17.05 9.25 14.51
CA ALA A 19 16.99 9.24 13.07
C ALA A 19 15.50 9.11 12.70
N PRO A 20 14.96 9.97 11.81
CA PRO A 20 13.61 9.78 11.34
C PRO A 20 13.57 8.44 10.63
N GLY A 21 12.82 7.48 11.19
CA GLY A 21 12.61 6.20 10.54
C GLY A 21 12.04 6.45 9.14
N THR A 22 12.59 5.76 8.15
CA THR A 22 11.96 5.55 6.84
C THR A 22 10.64 4.83 7.11
N GLY A 23 9.59 5.62 7.38
CA GLY A 23 8.32 5.08 7.81
C GLY A 23 7.55 4.57 6.60
N ASP A 24 7.92 3.39 6.12
CA ASP A 24 7.22 2.65 5.08
C ASP A 24 5.78 2.45 5.53
N ALA A 25 4.84 2.78 4.64
CA ALA A 25 3.50 3.20 5.09
C ALA A 25 2.36 2.38 4.48
N CYS A 26 2.65 1.16 4.03
CA CYS A 26 1.79 0.29 3.23
C CYS A 26 0.43 -0.05 3.88
N THR A 27 -0.58 -0.33 3.06
CA THR A 27 -1.93 -0.78 3.51
C THR A 27 -2.54 -1.81 2.55
N ASN A 28 -3.07 -2.89 3.11
CA ASN A 28 -3.63 -4.01 2.34
C ASN A 28 -5.05 -4.35 2.81
N ILE A 29 -5.90 -4.75 1.87
CA ILE A 29 -7.28 -5.19 2.10
C ILE A 29 -7.43 -6.58 1.45
N LEU A 30 -8.09 -7.50 2.13
CA LEU A 30 -8.20 -8.90 1.75
C LEU A 30 -9.67 -9.30 1.72
N VAL A 31 -10.15 -9.89 0.64
CA VAL A 31 -11.57 -10.26 0.49
C VAL A 31 -11.68 -11.71 0.02
N SER A 32 -12.29 -12.53 0.86
CA SER A 32 -12.60 -13.92 0.53
C SER A 32 -13.69 -14.02 -0.57
N LYS A 33 -13.74 -15.17 -1.23
CA LYS A 33 -14.67 -15.44 -2.34
C LYS A 33 -16.15 -15.18 -1.99
N GLY A 34 -16.61 -15.62 -0.82
CA GLY A 34 -17.99 -15.38 -0.37
C GLY A 34 -18.29 -13.93 0.05
N ALA A 35 -17.28 -13.05 0.10
CA ALA A 35 -17.44 -11.63 0.43
C ALA A 35 -17.41 -10.71 -0.80
N SER A 36 -17.02 -11.20 -1.98
CA SER A 36 -17.02 -10.43 -3.23
C SER A 36 -18.37 -10.49 -3.96
N ALA A 37 -18.62 -9.51 -4.84
CA ALA A 37 -19.86 -9.41 -5.61
C ALA A 37 -19.93 -10.35 -6.83
N ASP A 38 -18.80 -10.84 -7.31
CA ASP A 38 -18.66 -11.72 -8.48
C ASP A 38 -18.15 -13.14 -8.13
N GLY A 39 -17.71 -13.37 -6.90
CA GLY A 39 -17.12 -14.62 -6.47
C GLY A 39 -15.62 -14.76 -6.78
N SER A 40 -14.93 -13.65 -7.08
CA SER A 40 -13.47 -13.60 -7.07
C SER A 40 -12.91 -13.52 -5.64
N THR A 41 -11.63 -13.79 -5.47
CA THR A 41 -10.87 -13.32 -4.31
C THR A 41 -10.22 -11.96 -4.65
N PHE A 42 -10.00 -11.12 -3.62
CA PHE A 42 -9.21 -9.90 -3.76
C PHE A 42 -8.10 -9.81 -2.71
N ILE A 43 -6.96 -9.25 -3.10
CA ILE A 43 -6.03 -8.57 -2.19
C ILE A 43 -5.65 -7.21 -2.78
N SER A 44 -5.28 -6.24 -1.94
CA SER A 44 -4.69 -4.98 -2.38
C SER A 44 -3.35 -4.72 -1.69
N TYR A 45 -2.58 -3.79 -2.27
CA TYR A 45 -1.33 -3.30 -1.71
C TYR A 45 -1.13 -1.84 -2.15
N ALA A 46 -0.68 -0.99 -1.24
CA ALA A 46 -0.07 0.29 -1.56
C ALA A 46 1.39 0.23 -1.10
N ALA A 47 2.34 0.29 -2.04
CA ALA A 47 3.76 0.31 -1.76
C ALA A 47 4.20 1.75 -1.48
N ASP A 48 4.15 2.15 -0.21
CA ASP A 48 4.32 3.55 0.21
C ASP A 48 5.73 3.82 0.74
N SER A 49 6.57 4.47 -0.08
CA SER A 49 7.94 4.86 0.25
C SER A 49 8.33 6.16 -0.47
N HIS A 50 9.26 6.93 0.11
CA HIS A 50 9.85 8.11 -0.55
C HIS A 50 10.95 7.75 -1.57
N GLU A 51 11.39 6.49 -1.57
CA GLU A 51 12.54 6.02 -2.35
C GLU A 51 12.11 5.05 -3.46
N LEU A 52 10.87 4.56 -3.42
CA LEU A 52 10.24 3.82 -4.52
C LEU A 52 9.57 4.77 -5.53
N TYR A 53 9.60 4.35 -6.80
CA TYR A 53 8.87 4.99 -7.90
C TYR A 53 8.15 3.92 -8.72
N GLY A 54 6.96 4.25 -9.22
CA GLY A 54 6.01 3.27 -9.74
C GLY A 54 6.42 2.60 -11.05
N GLU A 55 6.79 1.33 -10.96
CA GLU A 55 7.09 0.46 -12.10
C GLU A 55 6.27 -0.85 -12.02
N LEU A 56 5.78 -1.31 -13.16
CA LEU A 56 5.10 -2.61 -13.30
C LEU A 56 6.13 -3.67 -13.71
N TYR A 57 6.54 -4.48 -12.74
CA TYR A 57 7.49 -5.57 -12.95
C TYR A 57 6.95 -6.63 -13.93
N LEU A 58 7.84 -7.27 -14.67
CA LEU A 58 7.50 -8.36 -15.58
C LEU A 58 8.61 -9.41 -15.56
N THR A 59 8.35 -10.55 -14.91
CA THR A 59 9.31 -11.64 -14.77
C THR A 59 8.89 -12.80 -15.64
N ALA A 60 9.74 -13.16 -16.61
CA ALA A 60 9.48 -14.27 -17.51
C ALA A 60 9.61 -15.62 -16.79
N GLY A 61 8.57 -16.44 -16.89
CA GLY A 61 8.63 -17.86 -16.53
C GLY A 61 9.44 -18.68 -17.54
N GLY A 62 9.82 -19.90 -17.17
CA GLY A 62 10.60 -20.78 -18.03
C GLY A 62 11.17 -22.01 -17.32
N GLU A 63 11.87 -22.84 -18.08
CA GLU A 63 12.62 -23.99 -17.57
C GLU A 63 14.11 -23.62 -17.39
N HIS A 64 14.73 -24.06 -16.30
CA HIS A 64 16.11 -23.78 -15.91
C HIS A 64 16.95 -25.07 -15.85
N PRO A 65 18.26 -25.03 -16.18
CA PRO A 65 19.14 -26.19 -16.09
C PRO A 65 19.22 -26.83 -14.69
N GLU A 66 19.62 -28.10 -14.65
CA GLU A 66 19.97 -28.77 -13.39
C GLU A 66 21.14 -28.07 -12.69
N GLY A 67 21.01 -27.84 -11.38
CA GLY A 67 22.03 -27.15 -10.59
C GLY A 67 22.16 -25.65 -10.88
N ALA A 68 21.24 -25.06 -11.65
CA ALA A 68 21.18 -23.61 -11.81
C ALA A 68 21.00 -22.91 -10.45
N THR A 69 21.55 -21.71 -10.34
CA THR A 69 21.39 -20.83 -9.17
C THR A 69 20.81 -19.50 -9.63
N ARG A 70 20.08 -18.82 -8.74
CA ARG A 70 19.71 -17.42 -8.93
C ARG A 70 20.38 -16.54 -7.89
N ASP A 71 20.65 -15.31 -8.27
CA ASP A 71 21.04 -14.26 -7.33
C ASP A 71 19.81 -13.84 -6.49
N VAL A 72 20.05 -13.56 -5.22
CA VAL A 72 19.13 -12.87 -4.32
C VAL A 72 19.64 -11.45 -4.16
N VAL A 73 18.80 -10.49 -4.51
CA VAL A 73 19.11 -9.07 -4.57
C VAL A 73 18.03 -8.39 -3.76
N GLU A 74 18.44 -7.65 -2.74
CA GLU A 74 17.51 -6.96 -1.85
C GLU A 74 16.72 -5.91 -2.63
N TRP A 75 15.41 -5.91 -2.45
CA TRP A 75 14.47 -5.25 -3.35
C TRP A 75 14.62 -3.72 -3.38
N ASP A 76 14.78 -3.09 -2.22
CA ASP A 76 14.81 -1.62 -2.10
C ASP A 76 16.16 -1.01 -2.49
N THR A 77 17.27 -1.63 -2.09
CA THR A 77 18.64 -1.10 -2.27
C THR A 77 19.39 -1.70 -3.46
N ALA A 78 18.78 -2.66 -4.16
CA ALA A 78 19.41 -3.48 -5.21
C ALA A 78 20.71 -4.17 -4.78
N ARG A 79 20.91 -4.40 -3.47
CA ARG A 79 22.13 -5.01 -2.91
C ARG A 79 22.09 -6.52 -3.08
N PHE A 80 23.10 -7.09 -3.75
CA PHE A 80 23.31 -8.54 -3.78
C PHE A 80 23.51 -9.10 -2.36
N LEU A 81 22.64 -10.04 -1.95
CA LEU A 81 22.69 -10.71 -0.65
C LEU A 81 23.32 -12.11 -0.71
N GLY A 82 23.15 -12.82 -1.83
CA GLY A 82 23.68 -14.17 -1.98
C GLY A 82 23.08 -14.94 -3.16
N ARG A 83 23.24 -16.27 -3.14
CA ARG A 83 22.70 -17.18 -4.17
C ARG A 83 21.91 -18.31 -3.53
N ILE A 84 20.84 -18.71 -4.20
CA ILE A 84 20.05 -19.89 -3.87
C ILE A 84 19.91 -20.81 -5.10
N PRO A 85 19.60 -22.11 -4.91
CA PRO A 85 19.20 -22.98 -6.01
C PRO A 85 18.01 -22.37 -6.79
N GLN A 86 18.09 -22.42 -8.12
CA GLN A 86 16.99 -22.01 -8.97
C GLN A 86 16.01 -23.18 -9.15
N ALA A 87 14.71 -22.88 -9.16
CA ALA A 87 13.70 -23.90 -9.43
C ALA A 87 13.81 -24.36 -10.89
N ARG A 88 13.65 -25.67 -11.14
CA ARG A 88 13.68 -26.25 -12.51
C ARG A 88 12.69 -25.56 -13.45
N ARG A 89 11.56 -25.12 -12.92
CA ARG A 89 10.58 -24.31 -13.63
C ARG A 89 10.23 -23.10 -12.78
N THR A 90 10.17 -21.93 -13.41
CA THR A 90 9.58 -20.72 -12.86
C THR A 90 8.34 -20.31 -13.64
N TYR A 91 7.42 -19.63 -12.98
CA TYR A 91 6.18 -19.11 -13.55
C TYR A 91 6.32 -17.67 -13.99
N TRP A 92 5.50 -17.28 -14.97
CA TRP A 92 5.39 -15.91 -15.42
C TRP A 92 4.75 -15.03 -14.34
N VAL A 93 5.30 -13.85 -14.08
CA VAL A 93 4.79 -12.89 -13.09
C VAL A 93 4.63 -11.51 -13.73
N VAL A 94 3.49 -10.87 -13.46
CA VAL A 94 3.12 -9.51 -13.90
C VAL A 94 2.85 -8.73 -12.62
N GLY A 95 3.67 -7.73 -12.32
CA GLY A 95 3.66 -7.05 -11.02
C GLY A 95 3.74 -8.05 -9.87
N ASN A 96 2.67 -8.12 -9.08
CA ASN A 96 2.52 -8.94 -7.89
C ASN A 96 1.53 -10.11 -8.06
N ILE A 97 1.20 -10.51 -9.29
CA ILE A 97 0.39 -11.69 -9.63
C ILE A 97 1.10 -12.60 -10.65
N ASN A 98 1.02 -13.92 -10.46
CA ASN A 98 1.59 -14.90 -11.40
C ASN A 98 0.54 -15.52 -12.35
N GLU A 99 1.02 -16.27 -13.35
CA GLU A 99 0.16 -16.94 -14.36
C GLU A 99 -0.71 -18.08 -13.82
N HIS A 100 -0.65 -18.38 -12.52
CA HIS A 100 -1.58 -19.25 -11.79
C HIS A 100 -2.55 -18.46 -10.90
N GLN A 101 -2.62 -17.14 -11.09
CA GLN A 101 -3.41 -16.21 -10.28
C GLN A 101 -3.03 -16.23 -8.78
N VAL A 102 -1.81 -16.63 -8.43
CA VAL A 102 -1.29 -16.41 -7.07
C VAL A 102 -0.82 -14.96 -7.00
N SER A 103 -1.24 -14.23 -5.97
CA SER A 103 -0.86 -12.83 -5.75
C SER A 103 -0.38 -12.61 -4.32
N ILE A 104 0.63 -11.75 -4.15
CA ILE A 104 1.26 -11.44 -2.86
C ILE A 104 1.52 -9.94 -2.74
N GLY A 105 1.09 -9.34 -1.62
CA GLY A 105 1.48 -7.99 -1.18
C GLY A 105 1.84 -8.00 0.31
N GLU A 106 2.41 -6.92 0.83
CA GLU A 106 2.94 -6.88 2.21
C GLU A 106 2.54 -5.59 2.97
N THR A 107 2.73 -5.57 4.28
CA THR A 107 2.94 -4.33 5.05
C THR A 107 3.95 -4.53 6.18
N THR A 108 5.04 -3.76 6.19
CA THR A 108 6.08 -3.79 7.22
C THR A 108 5.59 -3.31 8.58
N PHE A 109 5.61 -4.19 9.59
CA PHE A 109 5.33 -3.84 10.99
C PHE A 109 6.57 -3.66 11.84
N THR A 110 7.76 -4.00 11.33
CA THR A 110 9.08 -4.02 12.00
C THR A 110 9.20 -4.97 13.18
N GLY A 111 8.42 -4.78 14.24
CA GLY A 111 8.41 -5.58 15.46
C GLY A 111 9.61 -5.30 16.37
N ARG A 112 10.09 -6.34 17.06
CA ARG A 112 11.27 -6.24 17.94
C ARG A 112 12.55 -5.93 17.16
N GLU A 113 13.22 -4.84 17.50
CA GLU A 113 14.46 -4.37 16.86
C GLU A 113 15.53 -5.48 16.81
N GLU A 114 15.71 -6.25 17.89
CA GLU A 114 16.71 -7.32 17.95
C GLU A 114 16.42 -8.51 17.02
N LEU A 115 15.16 -8.65 16.57
CA LEU A 115 14.71 -9.68 15.65
C LEU A 115 14.78 -9.27 14.18
N GLY A 116 14.75 -7.96 13.89
CA GLY A 116 14.91 -7.39 12.55
C GLY A 116 16.36 -7.39 12.03
N LYS A 117 17.34 -7.77 12.87
CA LYS A 117 18.73 -7.96 12.44
C LYS A 117 18.84 -9.17 11.49
N PRO A 118 19.45 -9.02 10.29
CA PRO A 118 19.60 -10.10 9.33
C PRO A 118 20.28 -11.34 9.91
N ASN A 119 19.72 -12.51 9.60
CA ASN A 119 20.26 -13.84 9.95
C ASN A 119 20.40 -14.77 8.74
N GLY A 120 20.28 -14.21 7.54
CA GLY A 120 20.36 -14.91 6.26
C GLY A 120 20.36 -13.94 5.09
N ILE A 121 19.92 -14.43 3.92
CA ILE A 121 20.04 -13.74 2.64
C ILE A 121 18.71 -13.46 1.92
N ILE A 122 17.56 -13.87 2.47
CA ILE A 122 16.25 -13.61 1.86
C ILE A 122 15.62 -12.38 2.52
N ASP A 123 15.54 -11.27 1.79
CA ASP A 123 14.71 -10.11 2.16
C ASP A 123 13.23 -10.33 1.84
N TYR A 124 12.35 -9.46 2.35
CA TYR A 124 10.91 -9.57 2.19
C TYR A 124 10.45 -9.48 0.72
N GLY A 125 11.04 -8.59 -0.09
CA GLY A 125 10.72 -8.46 -1.51
C GLY A 125 11.11 -9.71 -2.30
N SER A 126 12.35 -10.17 -2.12
CA SER A 126 12.81 -11.47 -2.64
C SER A 126 11.91 -12.62 -2.20
N LEU A 127 11.44 -12.62 -0.95
CA LEU A 127 10.56 -13.65 -0.41
C LEU A 127 9.22 -13.72 -1.19
N MET A 128 8.62 -12.57 -1.50
CA MET A 128 7.40 -12.48 -2.32
C MET A 128 7.65 -12.93 -3.76
N PHE A 129 8.63 -12.32 -4.45
CA PHE A 129 8.84 -12.57 -5.88
C PHE A 129 9.33 -13.99 -6.17
N ILE A 130 10.23 -14.55 -5.34
CA ILE A 130 10.67 -15.94 -5.48
C ILE A 130 9.52 -16.92 -5.20
N ALA A 131 8.58 -16.58 -4.32
CA ALA A 131 7.37 -17.38 -4.12
C ALA A 131 6.41 -17.29 -5.31
N LEU A 132 6.17 -16.09 -5.87
CA LEU A 132 5.37 -15.89 -7.09
C LEU A 132 5.97 -16.63 -8.30
N GLU A 133 7.29 -16.63 -8.46
CA GLU A 133 8.00 -17.42 -9.48
C GLU A 133 7.81 -18.94 -9.32
N ARG A 134 7.38 -19.45 -8.16
CA ARG A 134 7.45 -20.88 -7.80
C ARG A 134 6.13 -21.52 -7.35
N ALA A 135 5.09 -20.74 -7.03
CA ALA A 135 3.82 -21.24 -6.47
C ALA A 135 2.68 -21.34 -7.50
N ARG A 136 1.78 -22.31 -7.34
CA ARG A 136 0.50 -22.42 -8.07
C ARG A 136 -0.74 -22.16 -7.20
N THR A 137 -0.55 -22.03 -5.88
CA THR A 137 -1.60 -21.74 -4.90
C THR A 137 -1.05 -20.87 -3.77
N ALA A 138 -1.92 -20.14 -3.07
CA ALA A 138 -1.58 -19.34 -1.90
C ALA A 138 -0.89 -20.18 -0.80
N ARG A 139 -1.39 -21.41 -0.60
CA ARG A 139 -0.84 -22.35 0.38
C ARG A 139 0.53 -22.92 -0.02
N GLU A 140 0.80 -23.03 -1.31
CA GLU A 140 2.13 -23.38 -1.83
C GLU A 140 3.11 -22.20 -1.69
N ALA A 141 2.65 -20.96 -1.94
CA ALA A 141 3.43 -19.76 -1.69
C ALA A 141 3.85 -19.65 -0.22
N ILE A 142 2.92 -19.81 0.74
CA ILE A 142 3.23 -19.82 2.19
C ILE A 142 4.33 -20.86 2.52
N ARG A 143 4.27 -22.05 1.93
CA ARG A 143 5.29 -23.10 2.13
C ARG A 143 6.63 -22.70 1.55
N ILE A 144 6.66 -22.24 0.30
CA ILE A 144 7.90 -21.77 -0.35
C ILE A 144 8.54 -20.64 0.45
N MET A 145 7.74 -19.69 0.95
CA MET A 145 8.23 -18.61 1.80
C MET A 145 8.83 -19.15 3.11
N ALA A 146 8.11 -20.05 3.80
CA ALA A 146 8.58 -20.68 5.03
C ALA A 146 9.86 -21.51 4.84
N ASP A 147 9.95 -22.28 3.74
CA ASP A 147 11.10 -23.11 3.40
C ASP A 147 12.33 -22.24 3.04
N LEU A 148 12.12 -21.15 2.26
CA LEU A 148 13.18 -20.19 1.91
C LEU A 148 13.81 -19.56 3.16
N VAL A 149 13.01 -19.04 4.09
CA VAL A 149 13.55 -18.45 5.32
C VAL A 149 14.15 -19.50 6.26
N ALA A 150 13.64 -20.72 6.29
CA ALA A 150 14.24 -21.81 7.08
C ALA A 150 15.62 -22.25 6.52
N GLU A 151 15.76 -22.37 5.20
CA GLU A 151 16.98 -22.82 4.56
C GLU A 151 18.04 -21.71 4.45
N PHE A 152 17.65 -20.52 4.01
CA PHE A 152 18.57 -19.43 3.67
C PHE A 152 18.59 -18.27 4.68
N GLY A 153 17.74 -18.34 5.71
CA GLY A 153 17.57 -17.28 6.71
C GLY A 153 16.87 -16.05 6.14
N TYR A 154 16.68 -15.04 6.98
CA TYR A 154 15.87 -13.87 6.69
C TYR A 154 16.65 -12.57 6.93
N ALA A 155 16.42 -11.57 6.07
CA ALA A 155 17.25 -10.37 5.97
C ALA A 155 16.46 -9.05 6.09
N SER A 156 15.23 -9.11 6.60
CA SER A 156 14.33 -7.97 6.76
C SER A 156 13.66 -7.95 8.14
N THR A 157 12.84 -6.95 8.38
CA THR A 157 12.10 -6.79 9.63
C THR A 157 10.80 -7.59 9.64
N GLY A 158 9.93 -7.37 10.62
CA GLY A 158 8.63 -8.03 10.69
C GLY A 158 7.65 -7.51 9.63
N GLU A 159 7.02 -8.42 8.89
CA GLU A 159 6.15 -8.14 7.74
C GLU A 159 4.82 -8.89 7.87
N THR A 160 3.72 -8.24 7.48
CA THR A 160 2.41 -8.90 7.29
C THR A 160 2.17 -9.13 5.81
N PHE A 161 2.08 -10.37 5.36
CA PHE A 161 1.80 -10.69 3.95
C PHE A 161 0.31 -10.96 3.71
N SER A 162 -0.23 -10.33 2.68
CA SER A 162 -1.47 -10.71 2.00
C SER A 162 -1.14 -11.72 0.91
N ILE A 163 -1.62 -12.96 1.02
CA ILE A 163 -1.31 -14.04 0.07
C ILE A 163 -2.63 -14.67 -0.40
N ALA A 164 -2.88 -14.70 -1.70
CA ALA A 164 -4.15 -15.18 -2.23
C ALA A 164 -4.04 -15.90 -3.57
N ASP A 165 -5.03 -16.74 -3.84
CA ASP A 165 -5.29 -17.42 -5.11
C ASP A 165 -6.82 -17.43 -5.39
N PRO A 166 -7.33 -17.99 -6.50
CA PRO A 166 -8.77 -17.97 -6.81
C PRO A 166 -9.71 -18.71 -5.83
N LYS A 167 -9.19 -19.28 -4.74
CA LYS A 167 -9.93 -20.13 -3.78
C LYS A 167 -9.68 -19.75 -2.32
N GLU A 168 -8.46 -19.35 -1.98
CA GLU A 168 -8.06 -19.04 -0.61
C GLU A 168 -7.38 -17.66 -0.52
N VAL A 169 -7.62 -16.96 0.59
CA VAL A 169 -6.98 -15.69 0.94
C VAL A 169 -6.43 -15.82 2.35
N TRP A 170 -5.20 -15.39 2.55
CA TRP A 170 -4.43 -15.58 3.77
C TRP A 170 -3.77 -14.27 4.21
N ILE A 171 -3.79 -14.04 5.52
CA ILE A 171 -2.94 -13.05 6.20
C ILE A 171 -1.83 -13.80 6.95
N MET A 172 -0.59 -13.37 6.82
CA MET A 172 0.58 -14.02 7.41
C MET A 172 1.52 -13.02 8.06
N ASP A 173 1.60 -13.04 9.40
CA ASP A 173 2.60 -12.28 10.15
C ASP A 173 3.90 -13.09 10.23
N LEU A 174 5.04 -12.51 9.85
CA LEU A 174 6.37 -13.13 9.88
C LEU A 174 7.41 -12.17 10.46
N ILE A 175 8.35 -12.67 11.26
CA ILE A 175 9.50 -11.89 11.74
C ILE A 175 10.75 -12.78 11.85
N GLY A 176 11.94 -12.19 11.62
CA GLY A 176 13.22 -12.85 11.81
C GLY A 176 13.44 -13.37 13.24
N LYS A 177 14.43 -14.27 13.39
CA LYS A 177 14.90 -14.76 14.70
C LYS A 177 16.05 -13.92 15.29
N GLY A 178 16.43 -12.85 14.59
CA GLY A 178 17.54 -11.98 14.92
C GLY A 178 18.91 -12.63 14.71
N GLU A 179 19.94 -11.84 15.01
CA GLU A 179 21.35 -12.23 14.89
C GLU A 179 21.66 -13.49 15.73
N GLY A 180 22.36 -14.47 15.14
CA GLY A 180 22.79 -15.70 15.80
C GLY A 180 21.84 -16.90 15.72
N GLU A 181 20.64 -16.75 15.16
CA GLU A 181 19.72 -17.89 14.92
C GLU A 181 19.05 -17.74 13.56
N LYS A 182 19.31 -18.66 12.63
CA LYS A 182 18.84 -18.58 11.24
C LYS A 182 17.32 -18.78 11.14
N GLY A 183 16.69 -17.97 10.30
CA GLY A 183 15.29 -18.10 9.87
C GLY A 183 14.32 -17.17 10.59
N ALA A 184 13.03 -17.46 10.42
CA ALA A 184 11.94 -16.62 10.89
C ALA A 184 10.92 -17.42 11.70
N VAL A 185 10.15 -16.74 12.54
CA VAL A 185 8.92 -17.25 13.15
C VAL A 185 7.72 -16.56 12.51
N TRP A 186 6.65 -17.31 12.28
CA TRP A 186 5.50 -16.81 11.52
C TRP A 186 4.22 -17.55 11.88
N VAL A 187 3.09 -16.92 11.58
CA VAL A 187 1.75 -17.51 11.61
C VAL A 187 0.92 -16.97 10.44
N ALA A 188 0.20 -17.86 9.76
CA ALA A 188 -0.69 -17.55 8.66
C ALA A 188 -2.10 -18.06 8.98
N ARG A 189 -3.11 -17.20 8.77
CA ARG A 189 -4.53 -17.51 8.94
C ARG A 189 -5.27 -17.34 7.62
N ARG A 190 -6.08 -18.32 7.23
CA ARG A 190 -7.00 -18.16 6.10
C ARG A 190 -8.13 -17.22 6.52
N VAL A 191 -8.39 -16.18 5.73
CA VAL A 191 -9.58 -15.34 5.89
C VAL A 191 -10.81 -16.23 5.60
N PRO A 192 -11.76 -16.36 6.54
CA PRO A 192 -12.93 -17.23 6.35
C PRO A 192 -13.78 -16.78 5.15
N ASP A 193 -14.45 -17.73 4.51
CA ASP A 193 -15.31 -17.42 3.36
C ASP A 193 -16.51 -16.55 3.78
N GLY A 194 -16.76 -15.46 3.05
CA GLY A 194 -17.74 -14.44 3.46
C GLY A 194 -17.20 -13.33 4.36
N TYR A 195 -15.88 -13.24 4.55
CA TYR A 195 -15.21 -12.20 5.35
C TYR A 195 -14.20 -11.37 4.54
N LEU A 196 -13.96 -10.16 5.06
CA LEU A 196 -12.94 -9.20 4.66
C LEU A 196 -11.94 -9.02 5.82
N SER A 197 -10.65 -8.87 5.51
CA SER A 197 -9.60 -8.43 6.45
C SER A 197 -8.90 -7.20 5.89
N ALA A 198 -8.16 -6.50 6.73
CA ALA A 198 -7.25 -5.43 6.35
C ALA A 198 -6.06 -5.43 7.30
N HIS A 199 -4.90 -5.01 6.80
CA HIS A 199 -3.72 -4.76 7.61
C HIS A 199 -2.92 -3.55 7.10
N ALA A 200 -2.06 -3.07 7.98
CA ALA A 200 -1.20 -1.91 7.84
C ALA A 200 0.10 -2.23 8.60
N ASN A 201 0.95 -1.23 8.85
CA ASN A 201 2.26 -1.36 9.51
C ASN A 201 2.22 -1.77 11.01
N GLN A 202 1.46 -2.79 11.36
CA GLN A 202 1.30 -3.42 12.67
C GLN A 202 0.80 -4.86 12.45
N ALA A 203 1.49 -5.85 13.01
CA ALA A 203 1.04 -7.25 12.99
C ALA A 203 -0.35 -7.39 13.63
N ARG A 204 -1.17 -8.34 13.17
CA ARG A 204 -2.59 -8.43 13.58
C ARG A 204 -3.03 -9.77 14.16
N ILE A 205 -2.28 -10.85 13.96
CA ILE A 205 -2.62 -12.18 14.44
C ILE A 205 -2.29 -12.28 15.94
N ARG A 206 -3.33 -12.25 16.78
CA ARG A 206 -3.21 -12.42 18.24
C ARG A 206 -3.15 -13.90 18.62
N GLN A 207 -4.06 -14.41 19.43
CA GLN A 207 -4.19 -15.84 19.68
C GLN A 207 -4.67 -16.59 18.43
N PHE A 208 -4.18 -17.81 18.21
CA PHE A 208 -4.56 -18.68 17.10
C PHE A 208 -4.69 -20.15 17.51
N PRO A 209 -5.58 -20.92 16.86
CA PRO A 209 -5.76 -22.33 17.17
C PRO A 209 -4.59 -23.16 16.62
N LEU A 210 -3.96 -23.97 17.48
CA LEU A 210 -2.82 -24.81 17.12
C LEU A 210 -3.20 -26.09 16.35
N ASN A 211 -4.50 -26.38 16.24
CA ASN A 211 -5.02 -27.55 15.52
C ASN A 211 -6.22 -27.13 14.64
N ASP A 212 -5.94 -26.44 13.55
CA ASP A 212 -6.92 -25.92 12.58
C ASP A 212 -6.30 -25.94 11.17
N PRO A 213 -6.92 -26.57 10.15
CA PRO A 213 -6.40 -26.57 8.78
C PRO A 213 -6.35 -25.18 8.11
N ASN A 214 -6.99 -24.17 8.69
CA ASN A 214 -6.96 -22.76 8.29
C ASN A 214 -5.92 -21.95 9.06
N THR A 215 -5.06 -22.60 9.84
CA THR A 215 -3.95 -22.00 10.57
C THR A 215 -2.66 -22.75 10.24
N LEU A 216 -1.66 -22.04 9.75
CA LEU A 216 -0.31 -22.55 9.49
C LEU A 216 0.68 -21.70 10.29
N TYR A 217 1.72 -22.28 10.86
CA TYR A 217 2.68 -21.52 11.68
C TYR A 217 4.04 -22.21 11.74
N ALA A 218 5.09 -21.44 12.06
CA ALA A 218 6.42 -21.97 12.30
C ALA A 218 6.39 -22.97 13.47
N PRO A 219 6.90 -24.21 13.33
CA PRO A 219 6.83 -25.22 14.39
C PRO A 219 7.41 -24.79 15.74
N ASP A 220 8.32 -23.81 15.75
CA ASP A 220 8.94 -23.24 16.94
C ASP A 220 8.44 -21.84 17.34
N VAL A 221 7.32 -21.35 16.80
CA VAL A 221 6.79 -20.00 17.08
C VAL A 221 6.58 -19.71 18.58
N ILE A 222 6.17 -20.69 19.39
CA ILE A 222 5.99 -20.53 20.84
C ILE A 222 7.29 -20.86 21.60
N THR A 223 8.04 -21.88 21.17
CA THR A 223 9.26 -22.31 21.87
C THR A 223 10.41 -21.32 21.69
N PHE A 224 10.50 -20.65 20.55
CA PHE A 224 11.42 -19.53 20.31
C PHE A 224 11.10 -18.33 21.22
N ALA A 225 9.82 -17.96 21.37
CA ALA A 225 9.40 -16.92 22.31
C ALA A 225 9.81 -17.23 23.76
N ARG A 226 9.62 -18.48 24.20
CA ARG A 226 10.09 -18.96 25.52
C ARG A 226 11.60 -18.91 25.64
N LYS A 227 12.35 -19.37 24.63
CA LYS A 227 13.82 -19.33 24.59
C LYS A 227 14.38 -17.92 24.73
N LYS A 228 13.72 -16.92 24.13
CA LYS A 228 14.08 -15.49 24.23
C LYS A 228 13.51 -14.80 25.49
N GLY A 229 12.68 -15.48 26.27
CA GLY A 229 12.05 -14.94 27.49
C GLY A 229 10.86 -14.01 27.24
N TYR A 230 10.38 -13.88 25.99
CA TYR A 230 9.25 -13.01 25.62
C TYR A 230 7.89 -13.55 26.09
N PHE A 231 7.79 -14.87 26.33
CA PHE A 231 6.54 -15.53 26.72
C PHE A 231 6.82 -16.67 27.70
N ASN A 232 6.01 -16.77 28.77
CA ASN A 232 6.12 -17.82 29.80
C ASN A 232 4.76 -18.47 30.15
N GLY A 233 3.68 -18.14 29.43
CA GLY A 233 2.33 -18.67 29.67
C GLY A 233 2.08 -20.04 29.04
N GLU A 234 0.84 -20.51 29.12
CA GLU A 234 0.39 -21.73 28.43
C GLU A 234 0.23 -21.49 26.92
N ASP A 235 0.38 -22.53 26.09
CA ASP A 235 0.32 -22.41 24.62
C ASP A 235 -0.95 -21.72 24.10
N LYS A 236 -2.10 -21.94 24.78
CA LYS A 236 -3.39 -21.32 24.42
C LYS A 236 -3.46 -19.81 24.63
N ASP A 237 -2.58 -19.25 25.47
CA ASP A 237 -2.53 -17.82 25.79
C ASP A 237 -1.51 -17.06 24.94
N PHE A 238 -0.79 -17.77 24.06
CA PHE A 238 0.19 -17.20 23.15
C PHE A 238 -0.48 -16.27 22.12
N SER A 239 0.05 -15.06 21.98
CA SER A 239 -0.41 -14.05 21.02
C SER A 239 0.79 -13.56 20.21
N PHE A 240 0.77 -13.73 18.88
CA PHE A 240 1.95 -13.38 18.06
C PHE A 240 2.23 -11.88 18.11
N VAL A 241 1.19 -11.04 18.01
CA VAL A 241 1.27 -9.58 18.20
C VAL A 241 1.93 -9.22 19.54
N ASP A 242 1.37 -9.64 20.67
CA ASP A 242 1.85 -9.18 21.98
C ASP A 242 3.27 -9.68 22.30
N VAL A 243 3.68 -10.79 21.67
CA VAL A 243 5.02 -11.37 21.83
C VAL A 243 6.05 -10.74 20.91
N TYR A 244 5.75 -10.49 19.62
CA TYR A 244 6.74 -10.11 18.61
C TYR A 244 6.61 -8.69 18.03
N ALA A 245 5.42 -8.09 18.11
CA ALA A 245 5.12 -6.74 17.65
C ALA A 245 4.16 -6.04 18.63
N PRO A 246 4.56 -5.88 19.91
CA PRO A 246 3.70 -5.28 20.93
C PRO A 246 3.35 -3.84 20.53
N PRO A 247 2.06 -3.49 20.38
CA PRO A 247 1.65 -2.23 19.78
C PRO A 247 1.96 -1.04 20.70
N ASP A 248 2.55 0.00 20.12
CA ASP A 248 2.74 1.31 20.76
C ASP A 248 1.66 2.31 20.30
N PHE A 249 1.81 3.59 20.69
CA PHE A 249 0.88 4.63 20.25
C PHE A 249 0.87 4.83 18.73
N GLY A 250 2.00 4.68 18.04
CA GLY A 250 2.11 4.82 16.60
C GLY A 250 1.42 3.68 15.86
N ALA A 251 1.65 2.44 16.27
CA ALA A 251 0.95 1.26 15.75
C ALA A 251 -0.58 1.41 15.83
N LEU A 252 -1.08 1.88 16.98
CA LEU A 252 -2.51 2.10 17.17
C LEU A 252 -3.04 3.28 16.35
N ARG A 253 -2.39 4.45 16.41
CA ARG A 253 -2.88 5.70 15.81
C ARG A 253 -2.65 5.77 14.31
N PHE A 254 -1.58 5.18 13.79
CA PHE A 254 -1.24 5.22 12.36
C PHE A 254 -1.62 3.95 11.60
N CYS A 255 -1.74 2.78 12.24
CA CYS A 255 -1.96 1.52 11.53
C CYS A 255 -3.35 0.95 11.78
N GLU A 256 -3.75 0.77 13.04
CA GLU A 256 -5.10 0.27 13.36
C GLU A 256 -6.21 1.29 13.03
N SER A 257 -5.89 2.59 12.96
CA SER A 257 -6.81 3.60 12.40
C SER A 257 -7.18 3.32 10.95
N ARG A 258 -6.21 2.99 10.09
CA ARG A 258 -6.47 2.62 8.69
C ARG A 258 -7.33 1.37 8.58
N VAL A 259 -7.06 0.36 9.39
CA VAL A 259 -7.88 -0.87 9.48
C VAL A 259 -9.31 -0.54 9.92
N TRP A 260 -9.49 0.28 10.96
CA TRP A 260 -10.80 0.78 11.38
C TRP A 260 -11.50 1.56 10.25
N SER A 261 -10.74 2.34 9.48
CA SER A 261 -11.23 3.10 8.32
C SER A 261 -11.85 2.18 7.27
N VAL A 262 -11.17 1.09 6.91
CA VAL A 262 -11.71 0.05 6.01
C VAL A 262 -12.95 -0.60 6.62
N PHE A 263 -12.88 -1.01 7.89
CA PHE A 263 -13.95 -1.76 8.55
C PHE A 263 -15.24 -0.95 8.72
N ARG A 264 -15.15 0.35 9.08
CA ARG A 264 -16.31 1.25 9.22
C ARG A 264 -17.05 1.44 7.90
N ARG A 265 -16.34 1.39 6.77
CA ARG A 265 -16.90 1.57 5.41
C ARG A 265 -17.45 0.28 4.82
N ALA A 266 -16.78 -0.85 5.06
CA ALA A 266 -17.22 -2.16 4.59
C ALA A 266 -18.39 -2.73 5.42
N ALA A 267 -18.49 -2.41 6.72
CA ALA A 267 -19.59 -2.84 7.59
C ALA A 267 -20.06 -1.74 8.57
N PRO A 268 -20.65 -0.63 8.08
CA PRO A 268 -21.17 0.44 8.94
C PRO A 268 -22.25 -0.04 9.93
N SER A 269 -22.94 -1.16 9.67
CA SER A 269 -23.89 -1.75 10.62
C SER A 269 -23.25 -2.22 11.93
N GLN A 270 -21.97 -2.61 11.91
CA GLN A 270 -21.26 -3.16 13.07
C GLN A 270 -20.73 -2.10 14.04
N ARG A 271 -20.62 -0.83 13.60
CA ARG A 271 -20.27 0.33 14.45
C ARG A 271 -19.03 0.12 15.32
N PHE A 272 -17.92 -0.30 14.70
CA PHE A 272 -16.64 -0.52 15.39
C PHE A 272 -16.22 0.69 16.23
N ASP A 273 -15.92 0.44 17.51
CA ASP A 273 -15.36 1.46 18.39
C ASP A 273 -14.03 1.98 17.81
N PHE A 274 -13.83 3.28 17.95
CA PHE A 274 -12.69 4.00 17.45
C PHE A 274 -11.59 4.17 18.52
N GLU A 275 -11.88 3.97 19.81
CA GLU A 275 -10.93 4.22 20.91
C GLU A 275 -9.57 3.52 20.71
N TYR A 276 -9.54 2.26 20.26
CA TYR A 276 -8.28 1.54 20.02
C TYR A 276 -7.42 2.23 18.95
N ALA A 277 -8.04 2.58 17.82
CA ALA A 277 -7.44 3.36 16.74
C ALA A 277 -7.10 4.82 17.11
N LYS A 278 -7.54 5.32 18.27
CA LYS A 278 -7.08 6.60 18.84
C LYS A 278 -5.79 6.51 19.64
N GLY A 279 -5.18 5.32 19.72
CA GLY A 279 -3.99 5.12 20.55
C GLY A 279 -4.32 4.81 22.01
N ASN A 280 -5.51 4.29 22.31
CA ASN A 280 -5.87 3.82 23.65
C ASN A 280 -5.55 2.30 23.77
N PRO A 281 -4.42 1.90 24.39
CA PRO A 281 -4.03 0.49 24.51
C PRO A 281 -4.91 -0.33 25.47
N LYS A 282 -5.90 0.30 26.13
CA LYS A 282 -6.88 -0.37 27.00
C LYS A 282 -8.21 -0.65 26.31
N ALA A 283 -8.43 -0.13 25.11
CA ALA A 283 -9.60 -0.44 24.30
C ALA A 283 -9.49 -1.84 23.70
N GLU A 284 -10.62 -2.43 23.29
CA GLU A 284 -10.65 -3.73 22.65
C GLU A 284 -9.98 -3.67 21.26
N PRO A 285 -9.01 -4.55 20.94
CA PRO A 285 -8.40 -4.60 19.62
C PRO A 285 -9.41 -4.90 18.52
N LEU A 286 -9.22 -4.31 17.33
CA LEU A 286 -10.05 -4.63 16.17
C LEU A 286 -9.93 -6.12 15.81
N PRO A 287 -11.02 -6.77 15.36
CA PRO A 287 -10.97 -8.16 14.95
C PRO A 287 -10.02 -8.36 13.75
N LEU A 288 -9.51 -9.58 13.59
CA LEU A 288 -8.62 -9.91 12.46
C LEU A 288 -9.33 -9.83 11.10
N TRP A 289 -10.64 -10.05 11.09
CA TRP A 289 -11.53 -9.96 9.92
C TRP A 289 -12.97 -9.65 10.35
N ILE A 290 -13.75 -9.12 9.41
CA ILE A 290 -15.15 -8.72 9.58
C ILE A 290 -16.00 -9.29 8.44
N LYS A 291 -17.30 -9.42 8.65
CA LYS A 291 -18.24 -9.68 7.55
C LYS A 291 -18.72 -8.34 6.97
N PRO A 292 -18.51 -8.03 5.68
CA PRO A 292 -19.01 -6.79 5.09
C PRO A 292 -20.55 -6.78 5.04
N ASP A 293 -21.15 -5.59 5.09
CA ASP A 293 -22.61 -5.41 5.04
C ASP A 293 -23.20 -5.76 3.66
N LYS A 294 -22.37 -5.70 2.62
CA LYS A 294 -22.70 -5.98 1.22
C LYS A 294 -21.53 -6.72 0.55
N PRO A 295 -21.78 -7.51 -0.50
CA PRO A 295 -20.71 -8.05 -1.33
C PRO A 295 -19.85 -6.93 -1.92
N ILE A 296 -18.53 -7.07 -1.80
CA ILE A 296 -17.53 -6.07 -2.21
C ILE A 296 -17.26 -6.19 -3.71
N THR A 297 -17.34 -5.08 -4.45
CA THR A 297 -16.96 -5.01 -5.87
C THR A 297 -15.50 -4.55 -6.04
N VAL A 298 -14.95 -4.70 -7.26
CA VAL A 298 -13.67 -4.11 -7.64
C VAL A 298 -13.65 -2.59 -7.40
N ALA A 299 -14.75 -1.89 -7.72
CA ALA A 299 -14.88 -0.45 -7.51
C ALA A 299 -14.90 -0.08 -6.01
N ASP A 300 -15.47 -0.93 -5.14
CA ASP A 300 -15.40 -0.74 -3.69
C ASP A 300 -13.96 -0.91 -3.19
N MET A 301 -13.20 -1.89 -3.71
CA MET A 301 -11.77 -2.04 -3.39
C MET A 301 -10.97 -0.79 -3.78
N PHE A 302 -11.18 -0.24 -4.99
CA PHE A 302 -10.56 1.03 -5.40
C PHE A 302 -10.94 2.16 -4.42
N ALA A 303 -12.23 2.29 -4.09
CA ALA A 303 -12.71 3.33 -3.18
C ALA A 303 -12.16 3.19 -1.74
N LEU A 304 -11.93 1.96 -1.26
CA LEU A 304 -11.36 1.71 0.07
C LEU A 304 -9.86 2.06 0.12
N MET A 305 -9.10 1.83 -0.96
CA MET A 305 -7.71 2.27 -1.07
C MET A 305 -7.56 3.80 -1.13
N ARG A 306 -8.66 4.54 -1.38
CA ARG A 306 -8.74 6.00 -1.51
C ARG A 306 -9.25 6.71 -0.24
N ASP A 307 -9.07 6.12 0.95
CA ASP A 307 -9.53 6.74 2.21
C ASP A 307 -8.57 7.83 2.71
N HIS A 308 -9.12 8.93 3.20
CA HIS A 308 -8.46 9.94 4.04
C HIS A 308 -9.21 10.20 5.35
N PHE A 309 -9.94 9.19 5.82
CA PHE A 309 -10.83 9.20 6.98
C PHE A 309 -12.04 10.13 6.82
N GLU A 310 -12.54 10.31 5.58
CA GLU A 310 -13.63 11.24 5.28
C GLU A 310 -14.86 11.02 6.19
N GLY A 311 -15.42 12.13 6.69
CA GLY A 311 -16.59 12.12 7.55
C GLY A 311 -16.34 11.66 8.99
N THR A 312 -15.10 11.72 9.47
CA THR A 312 -14.71 11.35 10.85
C THR A 312 -13.93 12.46 11.55
N GLU A 313 -13.58 12.29 12.84
CA GLU A 313 -12.68 13.21 13.54
C GLU A 313 -11.21 13.16 13.06
N LEU A 314 -10.86 12.20 12.20
CA LEU A 314 -9.54 12.09 11.55
C LEU A 314 -9.48 12.72 10.15
N ASP A 315 -10.60 13.20 9.62
CA ASP A 315 -10.72 13.65 8.23
C ASP A 315 -9.70 14.75 7.91
N LEU A 316 -8.72 14.42 7.07
CA LEU A 316 -7.59 15.29 6.77
C LEU A 316 -7.95 16.47 5.86
N HIS A 317 -9.17 16.52 5.31
CA HIS A 317 -9.69 17.70 4.61
C HIS A 317 -10.04 18.85 5.58
N LEU A 318 -10.05 18.59 6.88
CA LEU A 318 -10.48 19.54 7.92
C LEU A 318 -9.33 20.30 8.58
N GLY A 319 -9.68 21.44 9.17
CA GLY A 319 -8.79 22.27 9.99
C GLY A 319 -7.78 23.10 9.20
N VAL A 320 -6.93 23.83 9.91
CA VAL A 320 -5.96 24.76 9.32
C VAL A 320 -4.91 24.05 8.45
N GLY A 321 -4.56 22.81 8.78
CA GLY A 321 -3.56 22.02 8.05
C GLY A 321 -3.97 21.68 6.61
N ALA A 322 -5.27 21.66 6.31
CA ALA A 322 -5.78 21.40 4.95
C ALA A 322 -5.75 22.66 4.06
N GLY A 323 -5.46 23.83 4.63
CA GLY A 323 -5.40 25.11 3.92
C GLY A 323 -6.74 25.57 3.35
N PRO A 324 -6.75 26.59 2.48
CA PRO A 324 -7.98 27.14 1.89
C PRO A 324 -8.66 26.23 0.87
N PHE A 325 -8.00 25.17 0.41
CA PHE A 325 -8.49 24.27 -0.64
C PHE A 325 -8.65 22.82 -0.18
N ALA A 326 -8.72 22.59 1.14
CA ALA A 326 -9.00 21.30 1.76
C ALA A 326 -8.09 20.14 1.26
N CYS A 327 -6.78 20.37 1.20
CA CYS A 327 -5.81 19.35 0.81
C CYS A 327 -5.61 18.32 1.94
N PRO A 328 -5.83 17.00 1.72
CA PRO A 328 -5.76 16.00 2.78
C PRO A 328 -4.31 15.60 3.15
N TYR A 329 -3.31 16.07 2.42
CA TYR A 329 -1.93 15.66 2.66
C TYR A 329 -1.22 16.54 3.70
N ARG A 330 -0.31 15.92 4.45
CA ARG A 330 0.59 16.61 5.37
C ARG A 330 2.02 16.22 5.02
N TRP A 331 2.88 17.23 4.90
CA TRP A 331 4.30 17.03 4.66
C TRP A 331 4.95 16.45 5.91
N ARG A 332 5.84 15.45 5.74
CA ARG A 332 6.53 14.83 6.88
C ARG A 332 7.45 15.85 7.58
N PRO A 333 7.72 15.71 8.90
CA PRO A 333 7.37 14.58 9.77
C PRO A 333 5.88 14.50 10.11
N MET A 334 5.37 13.28 10.36
CA MET A 334 3.99 13.06 10.80
C MET A 334 3.77 13.38 12.28
N THR A 335 4.85 13.65 13.03
CA THR A 335 4.83 13.98 14.45
C THR A 335 5.67 15.22 14.72
N TRP A 336 5.26 16.04 15.69
CA TRP A 336 6.03 17.21 16.13
C TRP A 336 5.79 17.53 17.60
N ASP A 337 6.77 18.20 18.21
CA ASP A 337 6.68 18.73 19.56
C ASP A 337 6.59 20.26 19.54
N ILE A 338 5.67 20.83 20.32
CA ILE A 338 5.59 22.28 20.59
C ILE A 338 4.99 22.53 21.97
N ASP A 339 5.49 23.54 22.67
CA ASP A 339 5.06 23.94 24.03
C ASP A 339 4.99 22.79 25.05
N GLY A 340 5.93 21.84 24.96
CA GLY A 340 6.03 20.68 25.85
C GLY A 340 4.99 19.59 25.61
N LYS A 341 4.36 19.55 24.43
CA LYS A 341 3.42 18.51 24.00
C LYS A 341 3.77 17.96 22.63
N SER A 342 3.60 16.65 22.47
CA SER A 342 3.70 15.94 21.20
C SER A 342 2.35 15.89 20.49
N TYR A 343 2.38 16.00 19.17
CA TYR A 343 1.22 16.00 18.28
C TYR A 343 1.47 15.11 17.07
N VAL A 344 0.39 14.73 16.39
CA VAL A 344 0.45 13.89 15.18
C VAL A 344 -0.43 14.42 14.05
N HIS A 345 -0.07 14.01 12.84
CA HIS A 345 -0.92 13.98 11.65
C HIS A 345 -1.29 12.52 11.36
N GLU A 346 -2.52 12.29 10.91
CA GLU A 346 -3.00 10.94 10.61
C GLU A 346 -2.35 10.36 9.34
N ARG A 347 -2.19 9.03 9.31
CA ARG A 347 -1.66 8.30 8.14
C ARG A 347 -2.81 7.73 7.31
N ALA A 348 -3.04 8.37 6.17
CA ALA A 348 -4.06 8.13 5.12
C ALA A 348 -4.90 6.83 5.09
N ILE A 349 -4.25 5.71 4.73
CA ILE A 349 -4.54 4.89 3.54
C ILE A 349 -4.02 5.58 2.27
N SER A 350 -4.74 6.52 1.66
CA SER A 350 -4.18 7.25 0.49
C SER A 350 -3.04 8.20 0.91
N THR A 351 -2.01 8.35 0.06
CA THR A 351 -0.82 9.18 0.38
C THR A 351 -0.02 9.54 -0.86
N GLN A 352 0.60 10.71 -0.82
CA GLN A 352 1.49 11.25 -1.84
C GLN A 352 2.86 10.54 -1.94
N GLN A 353 2.96 9.35 -1.36
CA GLN A 353 4.19 8.54 -1.19
C GLN A 353 4.02 7.12 -1.76
N THR A 354 2.88 6.83 -2.40
CA THR A 354 2.64 5.55 -3.05
C THR A 354 3.51 5.46 -4.31
N GLY A 355 4.54 4.61 -4.31
CA GLY A 355 5.30 4.33 -5.53
C GLY A 355 4.37 3.69 -6.56
N TYR A 356 3.76 2.57 -6.16
CA TYR A 356 2.67 1.92 -6.89
C TYR A 356 1.63 1.34 -5.93
N SER A 357 0.44 1.05 -6.45
CA SER A 357 -0.58 0.30 -5.73
C SER A 357 -1.32 -0.63 -6.68
N PHE A 358 -1.91 -1.69 -6.14
CA PHE A 358 -2.77 -2.57 -6.91
C PHE A 358 -4.01 -3.03 -6.13
N VAL A 359 -5.02 -3.45 -6.88
CA VAL A 359 -6.03 -4.41 -6.44
C VAL A 359 -5.93 -5.65 -7.34
N SER A 360 -5.61 -6.79 -6.75
CA SER A 360 -5.51 -8.07 -7.45
C SER A 360 -6.86 -8.78 -7.39
N GLN A 361 -7.39 -9.20 -8.54
CA GLN A 361 -8.66 -9.91 -8.70
C GLN A 361 -8.37 -11.30 -9.29
N MET A 362 -8.73 -12.36 -8.57
CA MET A 362 -8.42 -13.74 -8.97
C MET A 362 -9.70 -14.57 -9.03
N ARG A 363 -9.92 -15.23 -10.17
CA ARG A 363 -11.23 -15.76 -10.59
C ARG A 363 -11.15 -17.22 -11.00
N SER A 364 -11.95 -18.01 -10.29
CA SER A 364 -11.92 -19.47 -10.30
C SER A 364 -12.61 -20.12 -11.51
N GLU A 365 -13.44 -19.36 -12.20
CA GLU A 365 -14.33 -19.76 -13.28
C GLU A 365 -13.76 -19.43 -14.68
N LEU A 366 -12.62 -18.75 -14.72
CA LEU A 366 -11.85 -18.42 -15.91
C LEU A 366 -10.51 -19.18 -15.91
N PRO A 367 -9.94 -19.52 -17.09
CA PRO A 367 -8.58 -20.02 -17.20
C PRO A 367 -7.58 -19.02 -16.62
N ASP A 368 -6.51 -19.51 -15.97
CA ASP A 368 -5.61 -18.65 -15.18
C ASP A 368 -5.12 -17.37 -15.91
N PRO A 369 -4.66 -17.41 -17.19
CA PRO A 369 -4.22 -16.21 -17.91
C PRO A 369 -5.28 -15.12 -18.12
N ILE A 370 -6.55 -15.45 -17.92
CA ILE A 370 -7.73 -14.57 -18.09
C ILE A 370 -8.34 -14.24 -16.74
N GLY A 371 -8.32 -15.19 -15.79
CA GLY A 371 -8.93 -15.02 -14.47
C GLY A 371 -8.24 -13.96 -13.62
N GLY A 372 -6.90 -13.91 -13.65
CA GLY A 372 -6.12 -12.98 -12.85
C GLY A 372 -5.99 -11.61 -13.50
N ILE A 373 -6.39 -10.55 -12.78
CA ILE A 373 -6.11 -9.15 -13.14
C ILE A 373 -5.45 -8.47 -11.96
N GLU A 374 -4.27 -7.89 -12.19
CA GLU A 374 -3.73 -6.84 -11.34
C GLU A 374 -4.22 -5.50 -11.84
N TRP A 375 -5.15 -4.90 -11.11
CA TRP A 375 -5.61 -3.55 -11.34
C TRP A 375 -4.54 -2.60 -10.80
N PHE A 376 -3.60 -2.19 -11.66
CA PHE A 376 -2.36 -1.51 -11.30
C PHE A 376 -2.49 0.01 -11.42
N GLY A 377 -1.96 0.74 -10.44
CA GLY A 377 -1.87 2.20 -10.42
C GLY A 377 -0.51 2.68 -9.88
N VAL A 378 -0.12 3.90 -10.22
CA VAL A 378 1.11 4.57 -9.76
C VAL A 378 0.80 5.91 -9.11
N ASP A 379 1.69 6.39 -8.25
CA ASP A 379 1.50 7.63 -7.47
C ASP A 379 0.24 7.55 -6.57
N ASP A 380 -0.23 8.71 -6.06
CA ASP A 380 -1.25 8.81 -5.01
C ASP A 380 -2.56 8.10 -5.38
N THR A 381 -2.99 7.15 -4.55
CA THR A 381 -4.14 6.27 -4.84
C THR A 381 -5.45 7.03 -5.08
N TYR A 382 -5.65 8.20 -4.46
CA TYR A 382 -6.83 9.05 -4.64
C TYR A 382 -6.91 9.63 -6.05
N SER A 383 -5.76 9.93 -6.66
CA SER A 383 -5.66 10.46 -8.01
C SER A 383 -5.25 9.42 -9.06
N THR A 384 -4.76 8.24 -8.67
CA THR A 384 -4.34 7.19 -9.62
C THR A 384 -5.51 6.59 -10.41
N VAL A 385 -5.21 5.91 -11.51
CA VAL A 385 -6.17 5.12 -12.30
C VAL A 385 -5.74 3.67 -12.24
N TYR A 386 -6.63 2.81 -11.75
CA TYR A 386 -6.40 1.37 -11.68
C TYR A 386 -6.64 0.73 -13.06
N MET A 387 -5.54 0.43 -13.76
CA MET A 387 -5.54 -0.09 -15.13
C MET A 387 -5.52 -1.63 -15.15
N PRO A 388 -6.28 -2.30 -16.04
CA PRO A 388 -6.40 -3.76 -16.04
C PRO A 388 -5.18 -4.46 -16.65
N MET A 389 -4.25 -4.95 -15.81
CA MET A 389 -3.11 -5.76 -16.23
C MET A 389 -3.41 -7.25 -15.96
N TYR A 390 -3.78 -8.01 -17.00
CA TYR A 390 -4.04 -9.44 -16.83
C TYR A 390 -2.75 -10.20 -16.51
N CYS A 391 -2.78 -11.18 -15.61
CA CYS A 391 -1.57 -11.98 -15.30
C CYS A 391 -1.07 -12.81 -16.50
N GLY A 392 -1.92 -12.98 -17.52
CA GLY A 392 -1.58 -13.57 -18.80
C GLY A 392 -0.83 -12.67 -19.79
N ILE A 393 -0.58 -11.38 -19.51
CA ILE A 393 0.15 -10.54 -20.48
C ILE A 393 1.62 -10.98 -20.63
N ARG A 394 2.24 -10.60 -21.75
CA ARG A 394 3.64 -10.91 -22.09
C ARG A 394 4.51 -9.67 -22.33
N GLU A 395 3.91 -8.49 -22.21
CA GLU A 395 4.52 -7.17 -22.31
C GLU A 395 3.71 -6.22 -21.41
N VAL A 396 4.36 -5.23 -20.80
CA VAL A 396 3.74 -4.19 -19.97
C VAL A 396 3.69 -2.87 -20.74
N PRO A 397 2.71 -1.98 -20.52
CA PRO A 397 2.65 -0.70 -21.23
C PRO A 397 3.90 0.12 -20.93
N ARG A 398 4.59 0.57 -21.99
CA ARG A 398 5.92 1.18 -21.87
C ARG A 398 6.04 2.30 -20.84
N PRO A 399 5.06 3.23 -20.65
CA PRO A 399 5.18 4.27 -19.62
C PRO A 399 5.33 3.76 -18.19
N PHE A 400 4.93 2.52 -17.90
CA PHE A 400 5.03 1.89 -16.58
C PHE A 400 6.10 0.79 -16.53
N ALA A 401 6.88 0.59 -17.60
CA ALA A 401 7.89 -0.45 -17.66
C ALA A 401 9.14 -0.09 -16.83
N VAL A 402 9.81 -1.12 -16.30
CA VAL A 402 11.06 -1.01 -15.54
C VAL A 402 12.13 -0.23 -16.33
N GLY A 403 12.76 0.74 -15.67
CA GLY A 403 13.81 1.60 -16.22
C GLY A 403 13.32 2.78 -17.06
N VAL A 404 12.01 3.07 -17.07
CA VAL A 404 11.44 4.27 -17.72
C VAL A 404 11.28 5.42 -16.71
N ALA A 405 11.07 5.08 -15.44
CA ALA A 405 11.16 6.00 -14.31
C ALA A 405 12.58 5.99 -13.72
N ASP A 406 12.89 6.99 -12.90
CA ASP A 406 14.16 7.16 -12.18
C ASP A 406 13.91 8.13 -11.03
N LEU A 407 14.33 7.78 -9.81
CA LEU A 407 14.06 8.53 -8.58
C LEU A 407 14.57 9.98 -8.61
N PHE A 408 15.70 10.23 -9.28
CA PHE A 408 16.38 11.53 -9.30
C PHE A 408 16.24 12.27 -10.62
N LYS A 409 15.50 11.71 -11.60
CA LYS A 409 15.33 12.29 -12.93
C LYS A 409 13.88 12.19 -13.42
N PHE A 410 13.20 13.32 -13.38
CA PHE A 410 11.88 13.50 -13.99
C PHE A 410 11.89 13.17 -15.49
N SER A 411 10.82 12.50 -15.95
CA SER A 411 10.62 12.15 -17.37
C SER A 411 9.14 12.24 -17.76
N PHE A 412 8.84 12.95 -18.86
CA PHE A 412 7.50 12.98 -19.46
C PHE A 412 7.13 11.69 -20.22
N ASP A 413 8.03 10.72 -20.30
CA ASP A 413 7.77 9.37 -20.85
C ASP A 413 7.38 8.36 -19.74
N SER A 414 7.54 8.73 -18.47
CA SER A 414 7.22 7.90 -17.30
C SER A 414 5.79 8.14 -16.82
N GLY A 415 5.04 7.05 -16.64
CA GLY A 415 3.71 7.05 -16.04
C GLY A 415 3.74 7.60 -14.62
N PHE A 416 4.63 7.10 -13.77
CA PHE A 416 4.80 7.60 -12.39
C PHE A 416 5.01 9.12 -12.37
N TRP A 417 5.95 9.66 -13.15
CA TRP A 417 6.22 11.09 -13.17
C TRP A 417 5.08 11.94 -13.75
N VAL A 418 4.31 11.43 -14.72
CA VAL A 418 3.12 12.12 -15.25
C VAL A 418 1.96 12.13 -14.25
N PHE A 419 1.74 11.04 -13.51
CA PHE A 419 0.74 10.99 -12.43
C PHE A 419 1.15 11.91 -11.27
N ASN A 420 2.39 11.82 -10.80
CA ASN A 420 2.95 12.65 -9.74
C ASN A 420 2.86 14.16 -10.08
N TRP A 421 3.11 14.55 -11.34
CA TRP A 421 2.94 15.93 -11.80
C TRP A 421 1.49 16.42 -11.70
N VAL A 422 0.51 15.59 -12.11
CA VAL A 422 -0.92 15.91 -12.01
C VAL A 422 -1.35 16.07 -10.55
N ALA A 423 -0.95 15.14 -9.68
CA ALA A 423 -1.29 15.17 -8.25
C ALA A 423 -0.64 16.37 -7.54
N ASN A 424 0.66 16.61 -7.74
CA ASN A 424 1.38 17.71 -7.11
C ASN A 424 0.88 19.09 -7.55
N TRP A 425 0.46 19.24 -8.82
CA TRP A 425 -0.18 20.47 -9.28
C TRP A 425 -1.52 20.70 -8.56
N ALA A 426 -2.31 19.64 -8.39
CA ALA A 426 -3.60 19.70 -7.71
C ALA A 426 -3.49 20.08 -6.23
N TYR A 427 -2.47 19.62 -5.49
CA TYR A 427 -2.32 19.92 -4.04
C TYR A 427 -2.38 21.43 -3.71
N SER A 428 -1.93 22.29 -4.62
CA SER A 428 -1.98 23.75 -4.46
C SER A 428 -3.41 24.33 -4.42
N ARG A 429 -4.38 23.62 -5.00
CA ARG A 429 -5.77 24.06 -5.21
C ARG A 429 -6.74 22.87 -5.20
N TYR A 430 -6.52 21.97 -4.24
CA TYR A 430 -7.00 20.59 -4.26
C TYR A 430 -8.51 20.46 -4.54
N SER A 431 -9.37 21.08 -3.72
CA SER A 431 -10.83 21.01 -3.84
C SER A 431 -11.40 21.45 -5.19
N ASP A 432 -10.68 22.27 -5.97
CA ASP A 432 -11.10 22.65 -7.33
C ASP A 432 -10.56 21.66 -8.38
N MET A 433 -9.26 21.31 -8.33
CA MET A 433 -8.62 20.49 -9.36
C MET A 433 -8.98 19.00 -9.25
N ILE A 434 -9.19 18.49 -8.04
CA ILE A 434 -9.46 17.06 -7.82
C ILE A 434 -10.77 16.59 -8.46
N VAL A 435 -11.73 17.51 -8.65
CA VAL A 435 -13.00 17.23 -9.33
C VAL A 435 -12.79 16.88 -10.81
N ASP A 436 -11.91 17.60 -11.50
CA ASP A 436 -11.56 17.31 -12.90
C ASP A 436 -10.75 16.00 -13.03
N ILE A 437 -9.90 15.73 -12.03
CA ILE A 437 -9.10 14.49 -11.94
C ILE A 437 -10.01 13.27 -11.72
N GLN A 438 -10.88 13.31 -10.72
CA GLN A 438 -11.81 12.23 -10.42
C GLN A 438 -12.81 11.98 -11.55
N HIS A 439 -13.22 13.02 -12.28
CA HIS A 439 -14.03 12.84 -13.48
C HIS A 439 -13.27 12.04 -14.56
N ALA A 440 -11.99 12.37 -14.82
CA ALA A 440 -11.16 11.62 -15.76
C ALA A 440 -10.87 10.17 -15.30
N GLN A 441 -10.63 9.97 -14.00
CA GLN A 441 -10.46 8.67 -13.35
C GLN A 441 -11.70 7.80 -13.54
N GLN A 442 -12.89 8.31 -13.19
CA GLN A 442 -14.17 7.60 -13.34
C GLN A 442 -14.50 7.30 -14.81
N GLU A 443 -14.16 8.20 -15.73
CA GLU A 443 -14.30 7.99 -17.18
C GLU A 443 -13.46 6.79 -17.67
N LEU A 444 -12.25 6.60 -17.14
CA LEU A 444 -11.35 5.49 -17.49
C LEU A 444 -11.74 4.19 -16.78
N GLU A 445 -11.80 4.19 -15.44
CA GLU A 445 -12.10 3.00 -14.65
C GLU A 445 -13.51 2.45 -14.95
N GLY A 446 -14.49 3.34 -15.14
CA GLY A 446 -15.84 2.95 -15.53
C GLY A 446 -15.91 2.26 -16.89
N ARG A 447 -15.05 2.63 -17.86
CA ARG A 447 -14.93 1.90 -19.13
C ARG A 447 -14.30 0.54 -18.93
N PHE A 448 -13.18 0.44 -18.21
CA PHE A 448 -12.51 -0.84 -17.99
C PHE A 448 -13.42 -1.87 -17.31
N LEU A 449 -14.20 -1.45 -16.30
CA LEU A 449 -15.16 -2.30 -15.60
C LEU A 449 -16.37 -2.67 -16.48
N ALA A 450 -16.84 -1.77 -17.36
CA ALA A 450 -17.94 -2.04 -18.29
C ALA A 450 -17.53 -3.02 -19.41
N ASP A 451 -16.35 -2.84 -19.98
CA ASP A 451 -15.85 -3.62 -21.12
C ASP A 451 -15.31 -5.00 -20.72
N GLN A 452 -14.93 -5.19 -19.44
CA GLN A 452 -14.30 -6.39 -18.88
C GLN A 452 -14.89 -7.70 -19.41
N ARG A 453 -16.21 -7.88 -19.30
CA ARG A 453 -16.89 -9.13 -19.72
C ARG A 453 -16.78 -9.40 -21.22
N ALA A 454 -16.74 -8.36 -22.05
CA ALA A 454 -16.63 -8.50 -23.50
C ALA A 454 -15.20 -8.87 -23.92
N VAL A 455 -14.21 -8.23 -23.29
CA VAL A 455 -12.77 -8.53 -23.44
C VAL A 455 -12.51 -9.99 -23.05
N GLU A 456 -13.04 -10.44 -21.93
CA GLU A 456 -12.86 -11.80 -21.42
C GLU A 456 -13.57 -12.86 -22.27
N ALA A 457 -14.77 -12.56 -22.80
CA ALA A 457 -15.46 -13.44 -23.74
C ALA A 457 -14.67 -13.63 -25.06
N ALA A 458 -14.01 -12.57 -25.54
CA ALA A 458 -13.10 -12.66 -26.68
C ALA A 458 -11.84 -13.47 -26.34
N ALA A 459 -11.20 -13.19 -25.20
CA ALA A 459 -10.03 -13.92 -24.72
C ALA A 459 -10.32 -15.42 -24.53
N LEU A 460 -11.47 -15.78 -23.93
CA LEU A 460 -11.93 -17.17 -23.79
C LEU A 460 -12.12 -17.87 -25.14
N THR A 461 -12.65 -17.15 -26.13
CA THR A 461 -12.86 -17.69 -27.49
C THR A 461 -11.53 -17.99 -28.18
N LEU A 462 -10.53 -17.11 -28.00
CA LEU A 462 -9.17 -17.31 -28.50
C LEU A 462 -8.42 -18.41 -27.74
N HIS A 463 -8.55 -18.47 -26.41
CA HIS A 463 -7.92 -19.48 -25.56
C HIS A 463 -8.33 -20.91 -25.94
N ARG A 464 -9.60 -21.11 -26.33
CA ARG A 464 -10.13 -22.40 -26.83
C ARG A 464 -9.49 -22.84 -28.15
N GLN A 465 -8.92 -21.92 -28.93
CA GLN A 465 -8.18 -22.22 -30.16
C GLN A 465 -6.70 -22.45 -29.86
N SER A 466 -6.10 -21.56 -29.06
CA SER A 466 -4.75 -21.69 -28.51
C SER A 466 -4.57 -20.73 -27.32
N PRO A 467 -3.99 -21.17 -26.18
CA PRO A 467 -3.68 -20.29 -25.07
C PRO A 467 -2.84 -19.07 -25.48
N LEU A 468 -1.92 -19.24 -26.45
CA LEU A 468 -1.09 -18.15 -26.97
C LEU A 468 -1.91 -16.99 -27.55
N LEU A 469 -3.02 -17.28 -28.24
CA LEU A 469 -3.87 -16.25 -28.83
C LEU A 469 -4.58 -15.40 -27.76
N ALA A 470 -4.89 -15.99 -26.59
CA ALA A 470 -5.42 -15.25 -25.46
C ALA A 470 -4.35 -14.36 -24.83
N HIS A 471 -3.13 -14.88 -24.63
CA HIS A 471 -1.98 -14.09 -24.17
C HIS A 471 -1.71 -12.88 -25.09
N GLU A 472 -1.65 -13.09 -26.41
CA GLU A 472 -1.45 -12.01 -27.39
C GLU A 472 -2.57 -10.96 -27.36
N TYR A 473 -3.83 -11.40 -27.26
CA TYR A 473 -4.98 -10.51 -27.23
C TYR A 473 -5.01 -9.67 -25.95
N LEU A 474 -4.85 -10.30 -24.79
CA LEU A 474 -4.82 -9.60 -23.50
C LEU A 474 -3.61 -8.67 -23.37
N THR A 475 -2.44 -9.06 -23.90
CA THR A 475 -1.27 -8.18 -23.96
C THR A 475 -1.57 -6.92 -24.75
N LYS A 476 -2.10 -7.06 -25.97
CA LYS A 476 -2.50 -5.91 -26.82
C LYS A 476 -3.55 -5.04 -26.14
N TYR A 477 -4.51 -5.64 -25.42
CA TYR A 477 -5.52 -4.90 -24.66
C TYR A 477 -4.92 -4.10 -23.50
N SER A 478 -4.19 -4.74 -22.58
CA SER A 478 -3.64 -4.08 -21.39
C SER A 478 -2.60 -3.02 -21.74
N VAL A 479 -1.71 -3.28 -22.71
CA VAL A 479 -0.77 -2.28 -23.23
C VAL A 479 -1.52 -1.06 -23.78
N ALA A 480 -2.54 -1.28 -24.61
CA ALA A 480 -3.34 -0.18 -25.15
C ALA A 480 -4.10 0.61 -24.08
N GLN A 481 -4.65 -0.03 -23.04
CA GLN A 481 -5.31 0.68 -21.94
C GLN A 481 -4.32 1.50 -21.10
N GLY A 482 -3.12 0.96 -20.83
CA GLY A 482 -2.08 1.68 -20.12
C GLY A 482 -1.57 2.91 -20.89
N GLU A 483 -1.24 2.74 -22.17
CA GLU A 483 -0.78 3.84 -23.02
C GLU A 483 -1.86 4.91 -23.24
N ALA A 484 -3.13 4.51 -23.43
CA ALA A 484 -4.24 5.45 -23.55
C ALA A 484 -4.51 6.20 -22.24
N THR A 485 -4.41 5.52 -21.09
CA THR A 485 -4.51 6.15 -19.76
C THR A 485 -3.42 7.18 -19.56
N PHE A 486 -2.17 6.81 -19.81
CA PHE A 486 -1.01 7.71 -19.74
C PHE A 486 -1.17 8.95 -20.63
N ALA A 487 -1.58 8.78 -21.89
CA ALA A 487 -1.83 9.89 -22.81
C ALA A 487 -2.97 10.81 -22.32
N ARG A 488 -4.05 10.22 -21.80
CA ARG A 488 -5.19 10.95 -21.21
C ARG A 488 -4.79 11.70 -19.93
N TRP A 489 -3.85 11.17 -19.15
CA TRP A 489 -3.33 11.78 -17.92
C TRP A 489 -2.40 12.95 -18.20
N ARG A 490 -1.53 12.83 -19.20
CA ARG A 490 -0.70 13.95 -19.67
C ARG A 490 -1.56 15.11 -20.16
N ALA A 491 -2.57 14.83 -21.00
CA ALA A 491 -3.52 15.83 -21.48
C ALA A 491 -4.35 16.46 -20.32
N LEU A 492 -4.62 15.71 -19.25
CA LEU A 492 -5.25 16.22 -18.04
C LEU A 492 -4.36 17.24 -17.32
N GLY A 493 -3.06 16.95 -17.12
CA GLY A 493 -2.12 17.92 -16.53
C GLY A 493 -2.01 19.22 -17.34
N GLU A 494 -1.91 19.11 -18.67
CA GLU A 494 -1.94 20.26 -19.58
C GLU A 494 -3.23 21.09 -19.43
N TYR A 495 -4.38 20.42 -19.32
CA TYR A 495 -5.69 21.05 -19.09
C TYR A 495 -5.78 21.74 -17.71
N LEU A 496 -5.30 21.11 -16.65
CA LEU A 496 -5.33 21.65 -15.28
C LEU A 496 -4.47 22.91 -15.14
N ILE A 497 -3.26 22.92 -15.72
CA ILE A 497 -2.43 24.13 -15.77
C ILE A 497 -3.17 25.22 -16.54
N MET A 498 -3.66 24.91 -17.75
CA MET A 498 -4.40 25.87 -18.57
C MET A 498 -5.59 26.47 -17.80
N LYS A 499 -6.37 25.65 -17.09
CA LYS A 499 -7.60 26.05 -16.39
C LYS A 499 -7.34 26.87 -15.12
N TYR A 500 -6.30 26.52 -14.35
CA TYR A 500 -6.11 27.01 -12.97
C TYR A 500 -4.85 27.87 -12.72
N MET A 501 -3.99 28.10 -13.72
CA MET A 501 -2.76 28.90 -13.56
C MET A 501 -2.98 30.27 -12.90
N ASP A 502 -1.99 30.69 -12.10
CA ASP A 502 -1.92 31.97 -11.38
C ASP A 502 -3.13 32.25 -10.47
N GLY A 503 -3.78 31.19 -9.95
CA GLY A 503 -4.97 31.32 -9.10
C GLY A 503 -6.25 31.66 -9.84
N ASN A 504 -6.21 31.70 -11.18
CA ASN A 504 -7.38 31.94 -12.01
C ASN A 504 -8.29 30.71 -12.11
N LEU A 505 -9.47 30.91 -12.70
CA LEU A 505 -10.33 29.86 -13.23
C LEU A 505 -10.76 30.26 -14.64
N LYS A 506 -10.28 29.54 -15.66
CA LYS A 506 -10.74 29.72 -17.04
C LYS A 506 -11.98 28.86 -17.29
N THR A 507 -13.06 29.50 -17.72
CA THR A 507 -14.37 28.86 -17.91
C THR A 507 -14.68 28.56 -19.38
N PRO A 508 -15.57 27.59 -19.70
CA PRO A 508 -15.83 27.15 -21.08
C PRO A 508 -16.29 28.26 -22.04
N ASP A 509 -16.92 29.32 -21.53
CA ASP A 509 -17.29 30.55 -22.25
C ASP A 509 -16.11 31.52 -22.47
N ARG A 510 -14.87 31.02 -22.31
CA ARG A 510 -13.60 31.73 -22.48
C ARG A 510 -13.40 32.94 -21.55
N ARG A 511 -14.09 32.97 -20.41
CA ARG A 511 -13.87 33.99 -19.36
C ARG A 511 -12.82 33.54 -18.36
N VAL A 512 -12.03 34.50 -17.88
CA VAL A 512 -11.16 34.35 -16.71
C VAL A 512 -11.95 34.82 -15.48
N LYS A 513 -12.01 33.98 -14.45
CA LYS A 513 -12.54 34.32 -13.13
C LYS A 513 -11.41 34.30 -12.11
N HIS A 514 -11.59 35.04 -11.02
CA HIS A 514 -10.71 35.03 -9.85
C HIS A 514 -11.52 34.53 -8.65
N PRO A 515 -11.63 33.20 -8.43
CA PRO A 515 -12.41 32.67 -7.33
C PRO A 515 -11.84 33.14 -5.99
N ARG A 516 -12.74 33.55 -5.10
CA ARG A 516 -12.39 33.97 -3.74
C ARG A 516 -12.01 32.76 -2.88
N TYR A 517 -11.16 32.96 -1.87
CA TYR A 517 -10.95 31.96 -0.82
C TYR A 517 -12.25 31.71 -0.02
N PRO A 518 -12.40 30.56 0.67
CA PRO A 518 -13.49 30.37 1.61
C PRO A 518 -13.49 31.44 2.70
N ASP A 519 -14.68 31.86 3.14
CA ASP A 519 -14.84 32.89 4.18
C ASP A 519 -14.08 32.56 5.48
N ALA A 520 -13.96 31.28 5.85
CA ALA A 520 -13.18 30.85 7.01
C ALA A 520 -11.69 31.23 6.88
N TRP A 521 -11.13 31.15 5.68
CA TRP A 521 -9.74 31.53 5.41
C TRP A 521 -9.55 33.05 5.44
N TYR A 522 -10.48 33.82 4.88
CA TYR A 522 -10.45 35.29 5.04
C TYR A 522 -10.57 35.72 6.50
N ARG A 523 -11.38 35.03 7.31
CA ARG A 523 -11.45 35.28 8.77
C ARG A 523 -10.14 34.93 9.48
N ALA A 524 -9.42 33.89 9.05
CA ALA A 524 -8.09 33.57 9.58
C ALA A 524 -7.07 34.67 9.23
N ILE A 525 -7.00 35.09 7.95
CA ILE A 525 -6.15 36.20 7.49
C ILE A 525 -6.44 37.49 8.27
N ALA A 526 -7.73 37.84 8.43
CA ALA A 526 -8.14 39.02 9.18
C ALA A 526 -7.85 38.91 10.69
N LYS A 527 -7.89 37.71 11.27
CA LYS A 527 -7.50 37.48 12.68
C LYS A 527 -5.99 37.64 12.90
N GLU A 528 -5.17 37.25 11.93
CA GLU A 528 -3.71 37.32 12.05
C GLU A 528 -3.14 38.71 11.68
N ARG A 529 -3.69 39.36 10.65
CA ARG A 529 -3.11 40.54 9.99
C ARG A 529 -4.13 41.65 9.67
N GLY A 530 -5.34 41.58 10.22
CA GLY A 530 -6.45 42.47 9.86
C GLY A 530 -6.23 43.94 10.19
N ASP A 531 -5.38 44.25 11.18
CA ASP A 531 -4.94 45.60 11.52
C ASP A 531 -4.14 46.28 10.39
N ILE A 532 -3.31 45.50 9.68
CA ILE A 532 -2.50 45.96 8.54
C ILE A 532 -3.31 45.89 7.23
N LEU A 533 -4.23 44.93 7.11
CA LEU A 533 -4.97 44.64 5.88
C LEU A 533 -6.33 45.35 5.75
N ALA A 534 -6.87 45.92 6.83
CA ALA A 534 -8.13 46.66 6.77
C ALA A 534 -8.00 47.92 5.92
N ALA A 535 -8.88 48.06 4.92
CA ALA A 535 -9.03 49.32 4.20
C ALA A 535 -9.53 50.42 5.17
N PRO A 536 -9.09 51.68 5.01
CA PRO A 536 -9.70 52.79 5.73
C PRO A 536 -11.20 52.89 5.38
N PRO A 537 -12.05 53.39 6.28
CA PRO A 537 -13.45 53.61 5.96
C PRO A 537 -13.58 54.56 4.75
N GLU A 538 -14.47 54.23 3.82
CA GLU A 538 -14.78 55.12 2.70
C GLU A 538 -15.26 56.48 3.24
N PRO A 539 -14.81 57.60 2.65
CA PRO A 539 -15.27 58.92 3.07
C PRO A 539 -16.78 59.02 2.85
N GLN A 540 -17.52 59.41 3.90
CA GLN A 540 -18.94 59.71 3.75
C GLN A 540 -19.12 60.93 2.83
N PRO A 541 -20.08 60.88 1.88
CA PRO A 541 -20.27 61.91 0.86
C PRO A 541 -20.86 63.23 1.40
#